data_AF-A0A6I1EIC6-F1
#
_entry.id   AF-A0A6I1EIC6-F1
#
_cell.length_a   1.000
_cell.length_b   1.000
_cell.length_c   1.000
_cell.angle_alpha   90.00
_cell.angle_beta   90.00
_cell.angle_gamma   90.00
#
_symmetry.space_group_name_H-M   'P 1'
#
loop_
_entity.id
_entity.type
_entity.pdbx_description
1 polymer ?
#
loop_
_entity_poly.entity_id
_entity_poly.type
_entity_poly.pdbx_seq_one_letter_code
_entity_poly.pdbx_strand_id
1 'polypeptide(L)'
;MSIGKINKTEISVPIAPLVREVPATHASERQRKAAKILFDKGVGYKFVSKILDLSPNTVRDWGREYRRGEFCVEVSSNQYRYSQEVKDCVRSLRAQGLSWKQISDKTGINLSTCRSWVRRADNPDGEVD
;
A
#
# COMPACT_ATOMS: atom_id res chain seq x y z
N MET A 1 -32.17 -35.09 -20.68
CA MET A 1 -32.21 -33.92 -19.78
C MET A 1 -30.83 -33.28 -19.81
N SER A 2 -30.65 -32.28 -20.67
CA SER A 2 -29.36 -31.64 -20.90
C SER A 2 -29.16 -30.55 -19.86
N ILE A 3 -28.15 -30.72 -19.01
CA ILE A 3 -27.74 -29.72 -18.02
C ILE A 3 -27.09 -28.58 -18.80
N GLY A 4 -27.80 -27.46 -18.89
CA GLY A 4 -27.32 -26.23 -19.53
C GLY A 4 -26.04 -25.76 -18.86
N LYS A 5 -24.97 -25.69 -19.66
CA LYS A 5 -23.67 -25.14 -19.26
C LYS A 5 -23.86 -23.68 -18.88
N ILE A 6 -23.58 -23.32 -17.63
CA ILE A 6 -23.46 -21.93 -17.23
C ILE A 6 -22.16 -21.37 -17.80
N ASN A 7 -22.31 -20.48 -18.77
CA ASN A 7 -21.22 -19.77 -19.43
C ASN A 7 -20.50 -18.94 -18.37
N LYS A 8 -19.33 -19.40 -17.93
CA LYS A 8 -18.45 -18.65 -17.06
C LYS A 8 -17.81 -17.57 -17.93
N THR A 9 -18.49 -16.43 -18.05
CA THR A 9 -18.00 -15.26 -18.77
C THR A 9 -16.60 -14.95 -18.23
N GLU A 10 -15.59 -15.21 -19.06
CA GLU A 10 -14.21 -14.82 -18.83
C GLU A 10 -14.15 -13.29 -18.93
N ILE A 11 -14.49 -12.63 -17.82
CA ILE A 11 -14.27 -11.21 -17.67
C ILE A 11 -12.78 -11.06 -17.36
N SER A 12 -12.00 -10.86 -18.41
CA SER A 12 -10.62 -10.38 -18.38
C SER A 12 -10.63 -8.95 -17.84
N VAL A 13 -10.75 -8.80 -16.52
CA VAL A 13 -10.27 -7.58 -15.87
C VAL A 13 -8.75 -7.75 -15.85
N PRO A 14 -7.95 -6.81 -16.41
CA PRO A 14 -6.51 -6.85 -16.23
C PRO A 14 -6.28 -6.71 -14.73
N ILE A 15 -6.01 -7.83 -14.06
CA ILE A 15 -5.51 -7.82 -12.69
C ILE A 15 -4.08 -7.34 -12.86
N ALA A 16 -3.93 -6.01 -12.98
CA ALA A 16 -2.65 -5.36 -12.88
C ALA A 16 -1.96 -5.91 -11.63
N PRO A 17 -0.63 -6.09 -11.65
CA PRO A 17 0.09 -6.64 -10.53
C PRO A 17 -0.36 -5.90 -9.27
N LEU A 18 -0.66 -6.66 -8.21
CA LEU A 18 -1.07 -6.16 -6.90
C LEU A 18 0.12 -5.45 -6.25
N VAL A 19 0.59 -4.39 -6.88
CA VAL A 19 1.67 -3.57 -6.40
C VAL A 19 1.08 -2.84 -5.22
N ARG A 20 1.46 -3.31 -4.03
CA ARG A 20 1.28 -2.50 -2.84
C ARG A 20 2.26 -1.36 -3.04
N GLU A 21 1.74 -0.15 -3.11
CA GLU A 21 2.55 1.02 -3.33
C GLU A 21 2.75 1.73 -1.99
N VAL A 22 3.98 2.17 -1.78
CA VAL A 22 4.27 3.15 -0.75
C VAL A 22 3.70 4.47 -1.29
N PRO A 23 2.74 5.12 -0.60
CA PRO A 23 2.15 6.36 -1.11
C PRO A 23 3.25 7.37 -1.45
N ALA A 24 3.09 8.18 -2.50
CA ALA A 24 4.10 9.15 -2.95
C ALA A 24 4.55 10.15 -1.86
N THR A 25 3.80 10.26 -0.76
CA THR A 25 4.12 11.05 0.43
C THR A 25 5.20 10.41 1.32
N HIS A 26 5.45 9.12 1.16
CA HIS A 26 6.45 8.37 1.90
C HIS A 26 7.73 8.27 1.09
N ALA A 27 8.85 8.60 1.71
CA ALA A 27 10.14 8.52 1.04
C ALA A 27 10.53 7.06 0.76
N SER A 28 10.98 6.83 -0.47
CA SER A 28 11.37 5.52 -0.99
C SER A 28 12.55 4.91 -0.23
N GLU A 29 12.70 3.59 -0.31
CA GLU A 29 13.87 2.86 0.20
C GLU A 29 15.18 3.43 -0.36
N ARG A 30 15.18 3.83 -1.63
CA ARG A 30 16.32 4.48 -2.28
C ARG A 30 16.71 5.79 -1.58
N GLN A 31 15.72 6.62 -1.24
CA GLN A 31 15.95 7.86 -0.50
C GLN A 31 16.42 7.59 0.94
N ARG A 32 15.85 6.60 1.64
CA ARG A 32 16.32 6.19 2.97
C ARG A 32 17.76 5.69 2.94
N LYS A 33 18.13 4.89 1.95
CA LYS A 33 19.50 4.39 1.76
C LYS A 33 20.47 5.54 1.49
N ALA A 34 20.09 6.48 0.63
CA ALA A 34 20.90 7.67 0.35
C ALA A 34 21.05 8.57 1.59
N ALA A 35 19.98 8.75 2.37
CA ALA A 35 20.03 9.49 3.64
C ALA A 35 20.99 8.82 4.63
N LYS A 36 20.96 7.48 4.77
CA LYS A 36 21.92 6.75 5.60
C LYS A 36 23.36 7.07 5.22
N ILE A 37 23.69 6.96 3.93
CA ILE A 37 25.05 7.23 3.42
C ILE A 37 25.47 8.67 3.71
N LEU A 38 24.55 9.63 3.61
CA LEU A 38 24.83 11.03 3.92
C LEU A 38 25.03 11.25 5.42
N PHE A 39 24.25 10.60 6.28
CA PHE A 39 24.45 10.65 7.73
C PHE A 39 25.74 9.95 8.17
N ASP A 40 26.08 8.81 7.57
CA ASP A 40 27.37 8.10 7.78
C ASP A 40 28.56 9.02 7.44
N LYS A 41 28.40 9.91 6.44
CA LYS A 41 29.38 10.94 6.05
C LYS A 41 29.36 12.21 6.91
N GLY A 42 28.52 12.26 7.95
CA GLY A 42 28.40 13.41 8.85
C GLY A 42 27.60 14.59 8.28
N VAL A 43 26.84 14.39 7.19
CA VAL A 43 26.06 15.46 6.56
C VAL A 43 24.81 15.76 7.38
N GLY A 44 24.60 17.05 7.71
CA GLY A 44 23.44 17.49 8.47
C GLY A 44 22.11 17.39 7.70
N TYR A 45 21.02 17.14 8.42
CA TYR A 45 19.68 16.90 7.86
C TYR A 45 19.16 18.00 6.91
N LYS A 46 19.52 19.27 7.13
CA LYS A 46 19.13 20.39 6.25
C LYS A 46 19.71 20.23 4.84
N PHE A 47 20.94 19.72 4.74
CA PHE A 47 21.62 19.53 3.46
C PHE A 47 21.14 18.24 2.78
N VAL A 48 20.93 17.17 3.57
CA VAL A 48 20.32 15.92 3.09
C VAL A 48 18.92 16.15 2.51
N SER A 49 18.09 16.99 3.16
CA SER A 49 16.77 17.38 2.66
C SER A 49 16.82 18.02 1.27
N LYS A 50 17.78 18.92 1.03
CA LYS A 50 17.98 19.53 -0.29
C LYS A 50 18.47 18.55 -1.33
N ILE A 51 19.37 17.62 -0.96
CA ILE A 51 19.93 16.63 -1.89
C ILE A 51 18.87 15.63 -2.33
N LEU A 52 18.00 15.20 -1.41
CA LEU A 52 17.00 14.15 -1.66
C LEU A 52 15.64 14.68 -2.08
N ASP A 53 15.50 16.01 -2.18
CA ASP A 53 14.25 16.73 -2.41
C ASP A 53 13.13 16.25 -1.48
N LEU A 54 13.45 16.21 -0.18
CA LEU A 54 12.54 15.75 0.87
C LEU A 54 12.24 16.89 1.84
N SER A 55 11.07 16.81 2.49
CA SER A 55 10.72 17.73 3.57
C SER A 55 11.81 17.74 4.66
N PRO A 56 12.27 18.93 5.09
CA PRO A 56 13.23 19.05 6.18
C PRO A 56 12.77 18.40 7.48
N ASN A 57 11.45 18.28 7.69
CA ASN A 57 10.88 17.61 8.85
C ASN A 57 11.15 16.10 8.81
N THR A 58 10.85 15.46 7.69
CA THR A 58 11.10 14.02 7.47
C THR A 58 12.58 13.68 7.71
N VAL A 59 13.48 14.45 7.12
CA VAL A 59 14.93 14.18 7.24
C VAL A 59 15.45 14.51 8.64
N ARG A 60 14.83 15.45 9.35
CA ARG A 60 15.16 15.74 10.75
C ARG A 60 14.81 14.55 11.65
N ASP A 61 13.63 13.95 11.45
CA ASP A 61 13.19 12.79 12.21
C ASP A 61 14.10 11.59 11.93
N TRP A 62 14.45 11.36 10.66
CA TRP A 62 15.45 10.37 10.28
C TRP A 62 16.82 10.61 10.93
N GLY A 63 17.27 11.86 11.01
CA GLY A 63 18.51 12.18 11.71
C GLY A 63 18.44 11.90 13.22
N ARG A 64 17.26 11.99 13.83
CA ARG A 64 17.03 11.60 15.24
C ARG A 64 17.08 10.08 15.40
N GLU A 65 16.36 9.35 14.55
CA GLU A 65 16.39 7.88 14.50
C GLU A 65 17.81 7.36 14.27
N TYR A 66 18.57 7.98 13.36
CA TYR A 66 19.94 7.60 13.05
C TYR A 66 20.86 7.77 14.25
N ARG A 67 20.76 8.89 14.97
CA ARG A 67 21.54 9.12 16.20
C ARG A 67 21.17 8.15 17.32
N ARG A 68 19.93 7.63 17.33
CA ARG A 68 19.47 6.60 18.27
C ARG A 68 19.85 5.18 17.87
N GLY A 69 20.35 4.97 16.65
CA GLY A 69 20.61 3.64 16.10
C GLY A 69 19.36 2.91 15.59
N GLU A 70 18.23 3.61 15.48
CA GLU A 70 16.92 3.05 15.09
C GLU A 70 16.59 3.29 13.61
N PHE A 71 17.49 3.94 12.86
CA PHE A 71 17.22 4.31 11.47
C PHE A 71 17.19 3.08 10.57
N CYS A 72 15.99 2.72 10.11
CA CYS A 72 15.78 1.60 9.20
C CYS A 72 15.70 2.08 7.75
N VAL A 73 16.50 1.45 6.88
CA VAL A 73 16.50 1.70 5.44
C VAL A 73 15.31 1.05 4.74
N GLU A 74 14.88 -0.11 5.24
CA GLU A 74 13.75 -0.86 4.71
C GLU A 74 12.44 -0.16 5.10
N VAL A 75 11.56 0.02 4.12
CA VAL A 75 10.22 0.53 4.41
C VAL A 75 9.43 -0.62 5.02
N SER A 76 8.92 -0.42 6.24
CA SER A 76 8.09 -1.45 6.90
C SER A 76 6.96 -1.89 5.97
N SER A 77 6.71 -3.21 5.92
CA SER A 77 5.61 -3.83 5.18
C SER A 77 4.24 -3.20 5.48
N ASN A 78 4.08 -2.59 6.66
CA ASN A 78 2.87 -1.89 7.08
C ASN A 78 2.71 -0.48 6.48
N GLN A 79 3.71 0.07 5.80
CA GLN A 79 3.60 1.35 5.07
C GLN A 79 3.12 1.15 3.62
N TYR A 80 3.19 -0.07 3.12
CA TYR A 80 2.65 -0.42 1.82
C TYR A 80 1.12 -0.37 1.87
N ARG A 81 0.52 0.37 0.93
CA ARG A 81 -0.93 0.51 0.79
C ARG A 81 -1.37 -0.11 -0.53
N TYR A 82 -2.53 -0.74 -0.52
CA TYR A 82 -3.17 -1.12 -1.77
C TYR A 82 -3.71 0.14 -2.44
N SER A 83 -3.48 0.27 -3.75
CA SER A 83 -3.98 1.38 -4.55
C SER A 83 -5.50 1.46 -4.47
N GLN A 84 -6.05 2.64 -4.75
CA GLN A 84 -7.50 2.85 -4.73
C GLN A 84 -8.20 1.99 -5.79
N GLU A 85 -7.59 1.83 -6.96
CA GLU A 85 -8.06 0.96 -8.04
C GLU A 85 -8.23 -0.51 -7.60
N VAL A 86 -7.30 -1.04 -6.80
CA VAL A 86 -7.40 -2.39 -6.25
C VAL A 86 -8.60 -2.51 -5.29
N LYS A 87 -8.85 -1.49 -4.48
CA LYS A 87 -10.02 -1.47 -3.59
C LYS A 87 -11.33 -1.39 -4.38
N ASP A 88 -11.35 -0.60 -5.45
CA ASP A 88 -12.53 -0.43 -6.31
C ASP A 88 -12.80 -1.69 -7.16
N CYS A 89 -11.74 -2.41 -7.57
CA CYS A 89 -11.86 -3.73 -8.16
C CYS A 89 -12.52 -4.73 -7.20
N VAL A 90 -12.06 -4.81 -5.94
CA VAL A 90 -12.67 -5.68 -4.92
C VAL A 90 -14.15 -5.34 -4.69
N ARG A 91 -14.52 -4.05 -4.64
CA ARG A 91 -15.91 -3.60 -4.52
C ARG A 91 -16.74 -4.00 -5.74
N SER A 92 -16.19 -3.83 -6.94
CA SER A 92 -16.87 -4.18 -8.20
C SER A 92 -17.13 -5.68 -8.30
N LEU A 93 -16.14 -6.51 -7.97
CA LEU A 93 -16.30 -7.97 -7.91
C LEU A 93 -17.35 -8.38 -6.87
N ARG A 94 -17.46 -7.65 -5.75
CA ARG A 94 -18.50 -7.90 -4.76
C ARG A 94 -19.89 -7.53 -5.26
N ALA A 95 -20.03 -6.39 -5.94
CA ALA A 95 -21.29 -5.96 -6.55
C ALA A 95 -21.75 -6.94 -7.66
N GLN A 96 -20.82 -7.57 -8.37
CA GLN A 96 -21.09 -8.64 -9.34
C GLN A 96 -21.54 -9.97 -8.70
N GLY A 97 -21.64 -10.04 -7.37
CA GLY A 97 -22.15 -11.22 -6.65
C GLY A 97 -21.11 -12.31 -6.38
N LEU A 98 -19.82 -12.06 -6.62
CA LEU A 98 -18.79 -13.06 -6.31
C LEU A 98 -18.71 -13.32 -4.80
N SER A 99 -18.46 -14.59 -4.46
CA SER A 99 -18.17 -14.97 -3.08
C SER A 99 -16.82 -14.42 -2.64
N TRP A 100 -16.66 -14.17 -1.35
CA TRP A 100 -15.40 -13.67 -0.78
C TRP A 100 -14.20 -14.54 -1.15
N LYS A 101 -14.38 -15.87 -1.19
CA LYS A 101 -13.34 -16.82 -1.59
C LYS A 101 -12.91 -16.60 -3.04
N GLN A 102 -13.86 -16.47 -3.96
CA GLN A 102 -13.56 -16.19 -5.37
C GLN A 102 -12.87 -14.84 -5.58
N ILE A 103 -13.23 -13.83 -4.79
CA ILE A 103 -12.56 -12.51 -4.82
C ILE A 103 -11.12 -12.64 -4.29
N SER A 104 -10.92 -13.36 -3.18
CA SER A 104 -9.60 -13.62 -2.61
C SER A 104 -8.71 -14.40 -3.57
N ASP A 105 -9.24 -15.45 -4.22
CA ASP A 105 -8.49 -16.27 -5.17
C ASP A 105 -8.13 -15.47 -6.44
N LYS A 106 -9.02 -14.57 -6.89
CA LYS A 106 -8.76 -13.70 -8.05
C LYS A 106 -7.82 -12.54 -7.76
N THR A 107 -7.90 -11.95 -6.56
CA THR A 107 -7.15 -10.73 -6.22
C THR A 107 -5.94 -11.01 -5.34
N GLY A 108 -5.74 -12.23 -4.84
CA GLY A 108 -4.66 -12.54 -3.89
C GLY A 108 -4.75 -11.81 -2.54
N ILE A 109 -5.84 -11.08 -2.28
CA ILE A 109 -6.03 -10.29 -1.06
C ILE A 109 -6.77 -11.13 -0.04
N ASN A 110 -6.31 -11.08 1.21
CA ASN A 110 -6.94 -11.81 2.31
C ASN A 110 -8.43 -11.44 2.44
N LEU A 111 -9.27 -12.47 2.60
CA LEU A 111 -10.71 -12.39 2.87
C LEU A 111 -11.09 -11.30 3.88
N SER A 112 -10.35 -11.20 4.99
CA SER A 112 -10.60 -10.22 6.06
C SER A 112 -10.37 -8.79 5.58
N THR A 113 -9.34 -8.58 4.76
CA THR A 113 -9.03 -7.29 4.13
C THR A 113 -10.11 -6.88 3.14
N CYS A 114 -10.54 -7.80 2.26
CA CYS A 114 -11.63 -7.56 1.31
C CYS A 114 -12.93 -7.15 2.02
N ARG A 115 -13.30 -7.86 3.10
CA ARG A 115 -14.49 -7.54 3.91
C ARG A 115 -14.36 -6.18 4.58
N SER A 116 -13.20 -5.85 5.14
CA SER A 116 -12.97 -4.56 5.79
C SER A 116 -13.12 -3.40 4.82
N TRP A 117 -12.69 -3.53 3.56
CA TRP A 117 -12.80 -2.45 2.58
C TRP A 117 -14.21 -2.19 2.09
N VAL A 118 -15.00 -3.26 1.91
CA VAL A 118 -16.41 -3.14 1.55
C VAL A 118 -17.19 -2.52 2.72
N ARG A 119 -17.02 -3.02 3.95
CA ARG A 119 -17.67 -2.44 5.14
C ARG A 119 -17.37 -0.96 5.37
N ARG A 120 -16.11 -0.54 5.20
CA ARG A 120 -15.70 0.86 5.33
C ARG A 120 -16.19 1.75 4.17
N ALA A 121 -16.55 1.15 3.03
CA ALA A 121 -17.16 1.87 1.92
C ALA A 121 -18.67 2.07 2.17
N ASP A 122 -19.33 1.07 2.75
CA ASP A 122 -20.75 1.14 3.12
C ASP A 122 -20.99 2.05 4.33
N ASN A 123 -19.99 2.24 5.20
CA ASN A 123 -20.01 3.17 6.34
C ASN A 123 -18.80 4.13 6.28
N PRO A 124 -18.87 5.21 5.50
CA PRO A 124 -17.80 6.21 5.42
C PRO A 124 -17.63 7.01 6.72
N ASP A 125 -18.68 7.11 7.53
CA ASP A 125 -18.77 7.93 8.75
C ASP A 125 -18.57 7.15 10.06
N GLY A 126 -17.87 6.01 10.01
CA GLY A 126 -17.66 5.15 11.18
C GLY A 126 -16.90 5.85 12.31
N GLU A 127 -17.66 6.53 13.16
CA GLU A 127 -17.33 7.01 14.50
C GLU A 127 -16.63 5.88 15.26
N VAL A 128 -15.42 6.16 15.73
CA VAL A 128 -14.67 5.28 16.62
C VAL A 128 -15.17 5.57 18.03
N ASP A 129 -15.93 4.63 18.60
CA ASP A 129 -16.20 4.56 20.05
C ASP A 129 -14.98 3.96 20.77
#